data_AF-A0A2G8LDM5-F1
#
_entry.id   AF-A0A2G8LDM5-F1
#
_cell.length_a   1.000
_cell.length_b   1.000
_cell.length_c   1.000
_cell.angle_alpha   90.00
_cell.angle_beta   90.00
_cell.angle_gamma   90.00
#
_symmetry.space_group_name_H-M   'P 1'
#
loop_
_entity.id
_entity.type
_entity.pdbx_description
1 polymer ?
#
loop_
_entity_poly.entity_id
_entity_poly.type
_entity_poly.pdbx_seq_one_letter_code
_entity_poly.pdbx_strand_id
1 'polypeptide(L)'
;MKFIQCYVLVMLALVSLVNGQGPLHWNTQALDTLNLALDRQTLNKNQAKNVVFFLGDGMGVSTVTAARILKGQLDGNTGEEHVLSWENFPMQLCQREKNWSEEPERIKFSNVLEQLASFNLSRARALRARIGN
;
A
#
# COMPACT_ATOMS: atom_id res chain seq x y z
N MET A 1 32.25 1.79 -47.35
CA MET A 1 31.83 2.50 -46.11
C MET A 1 30.35 2.30 -45.75
N LYS A 2 29.40 2.32 -46.70
CA LYS A 2 27.95 2.16 -46.41
C LYS A 2 27.54 0.80 -45.82
N PHE A 3 28.20 -0.30 -46.21
CA PHE A 3 27.90 -1.66 -45.71
C PHE A 3 28.27 -1.88 -44.25
N ILE A 4 29.38 -1.28 -43.79
CA ILE A 4 29.82 -1.37 -42.39
C ILE A 4 28.83 -0.63 -41.49
N GLN A 5 28.32 0.51 -41.96
CA GLN A 5 27.35 1.31 -41.22
C GLN A 5 25.99 0.62 -41.08
N CYS A 6 25.51 -0.09 -42.12
CA CYS A 6 24.34 -0.95 -41.99
C CYS A 6 24.57 -2.14 -41.05
N TYR A 7 25.74 -2.78 -41.09
CA TYR A 7 26.04 -3.92 -40.22
C TYR A 7 26.08 -3.51 -38.74
N VAL A 8 26.71 -2.37 -38.43
CA VAL A 8 26.73 -1.82 -37.06
C VAL A 8 25.32 -1.47 -36.59
N LEU A 9 24.47 -0.88 -37.44
CA LEU A 9 23.08 -0.58 -37.10
C LEU A 9 22.22 -1.84 -36.88
N VAL A 10 22.42 -2.89 -37.70
CA VAL A 10 21.72 -4.18 -37.53
C VAL A 10 22.16 -4.89 -36.26
N MET A 11 23.46 -4.84 -35.92
CA MET A 11 23.97 -5.41 -34.67
C MET A 11 23.49 -4.62 -33.43
N LEU A 12 23.40 -3.30 -33.52
CA LEU A 12 22.83 -2.46 -32.44
C LEU A 12 21.34 -2.76 -32.21
N ALA A 13 20.59 -3.03 -33.28
CA ALA A 13 19.18 -3.38 -33.22
C ALA A 13 18.96 -4.80 -32.64
N LEU A 14 19.83 -5.76 -32.98
CA LEU A 14 19.77 -7.12 -32.45
C LEU A 14 20.08 -7.19 -30.94
N VAL A 15 21.01 -6.35 -30.44
CA VAL A 15 21.31 -6.25 -29.00
C VAL A 15 20.11 -5.74 -28.20
N SER A 16 19.31 -4.84 -28.77
CA SER A 16 18.13 -4.26 -28.08
C SER A 16 16.94 -5.22 -27.93
N LEU A 17 16.92 -6.34 -28.67
CA LEU A 17 15.79 -7.28 -28.70
C LEU A 17 15.82 -8.32 -27.56
N VAL A 18 16.90 -8.38 -26.78
CA VAL A 18 17.12 -9.42 -25.75
C VAL A 18 16.47 -9.10 -24.39
N ASN A 19 15.69 -8.04 -24.28
CA ASN A 19 15.14 -7.56 -23.01
C ASN A 19 13.79 -8.20 -22.60
N GLY A 20 13.31 -9.22 -23.32
CA GLY A 20 12.06 -9.89 -23.00
C GLY A 20 12.21 -10.93 -21.88
N GLN A 21 11.69 -10.63 -20.68
CA GLN A 21 11.61 -11.62 -19.60
C GLN A 21 10.60 -12.72 -19.97
N GLY A 22 11.09 -13.91 -20.30
CA GLY A 22 10.26 -15.08 -20.63
C GLY A 22 9.61 -15.73 -19.40
N PRO A 23 8.67 -16.68 -19.60
CA PRO A 23 7.93 -17.33 -18.51
C PRO A 23 8.82 -18.09 -17.51
N LEU A 24 9.98 -18.60 -17.96
CA LEU A 24 10.96 -19.24 -17.09
C LEU A 24 11.51 -18.30 -16.01
N HIS A 25 11.73 -17.03 -16.35
CA HIS A 25 12.24 -16.02 -15.41
C HIS A 25 11.30 -15.85 -14.21
N TRP A 26 10.01 -15.61 -14.48
CA TRP A 26 9.00 -15.42 -13.45
C TRP A 26 8.76 -16.68 -12.61
N ASN A 27 8.82 -17.87 -13.23
CA ASN A 27 8.69 -19.13 -12.51
C ASN A 27 9.84 -19.35 -11.52
N THR A 28 11.08 -19.10 -11.95
CA THR A 28 12.24 -19.21 -11.06
C THR A 28 12.16 -18.20 -9.92
N GLN A 29 11.85 -16.93 -10.22
CA GLN A 29 11.72 -15.89 -9.20
C GLN A 29 10.62 -16.21 -8.16
N ALA A 30 9.49 -16.76 -8.60
CA ALA A 30 8.41 -17.18 -7.71
C ALA A 30 8.82 -18.35 -6.81
N LEU A 31 9.54 -19.35 -7.35
CA LEU A 31 10.07 -20.48 -6.58
C LEU A 31 11.08 -20.02 -5.53
N ASP A 32 11.98 -19.12 -5.88
CA ASP A 32 12.97 -18.56 -4.95
C ASP A 32 12.27 -17.79 -3.82
N THR A 33 11.26 -16.98 -4.17
CA THR A 33 10.46 -16.22 -3.19
C THR A 33 9.71 -17.16 -2.24
N LEU A 34 9.18 -18.27 -2.74
CA LEU A 34 8.51 -19.30 -1.94
C LEU A 34 9.46 -19.97 -0.95
N ASN A 35 10.65 -20.37 -1.41
CA ASN A 35 11.67 -20.98 -0.54
C ASN A 35 12.08 -20.01 0.58
N LEU A 36 12.33 -18.74 0.24
CA LEU A 36 12.62 -17.69 1.21
C LEU A 36 11.48 -17.48 2.22
N ALA A 37 10.23 -17.60 1.80
CA ALA A 37 9.07 -17.49 2.70
C ALA A 37 8.95 -18.71 3.63
N LEU A 38 9.26 -19.91 3.15
CA LEU A 38 9.24 -21.13 3.94
C LEU A 38 10.33 -21.14 5.02
N ASP A 39 11.50 -20.57 4.74
CA ASP A 39 12.60 -20.47 5.71
C ASP A 39 12.31 -19.46 6.84
N ARG A 40 11.39 -18.51 6.64
CA ARG A 40 11.01 -17.47 7.61
C ARG A 40 10.13 -17.96 8.77
N GLN A 41 9.90 -19.26 8.93
CA GLN A 41 8.95 -19.85 9.89
C GLN A 41 9.20 -19.50 11.38
N THR A 42 10.39 -19.00 11.74
CA THR A 42 10.70 -18.68 13.14
C THR A 42 10.45 -17.19 13.45
N LEU A 43 9.27 -16.88 13.97
CA LEU A 43 8.99 -15.55 14.52
C LEU A 43 9.87 -15.31 15.75
N ASN A 44 10.56 -14.18 15.79
CA ASN A 44 11.31 -13.75 16.96
C ASN A 44 10.33 -13.38 18.09
N LYS A 45 10.29 -14.20 19.15
CA LYS A 45 9.44 -14.00 20.34
C LYS A 45 10.15 -13.32 21.51
N ASN A 46 11.43 -12.97 21.33
CA ASN A 46 12.22 -12.35 22.39
C ASN A 46 11.80 -10.88 22.60
N GLN A 47 12.04 -10.36 23.81
CA GLN A 47 11.81 -8.95 24.10
C GLN A 47 12.85 -8.07 23.37
N ALA A 48 12.38 -7.07 22.64
CA ALA A 48 13.25 -6.12 21.95
C ALA A 48 13.98 -5.21 22.97
N LYS A 49 15.30 -5.10 22.84
CA LYS A 49 16.12 -4.20 23.66
C LYS A 49 16.09 -2.76 23.17
N ASN A 50 16.00 -2.58 21.85
CA ASN A 50 16.03 -1.28 21.17
C ASN A 50 14.87 -1.21 20.19
N VAL A 51 14.33 0.00 20.00
CA VAL A 51 13.30 0.29 19.01
C VAL A 51 13.81 1.40 18.10
N VAL A 52 13.82 1.14 16.79
CA VAL A 52 14.12 2.13 15.76
C VAL A 52 12.85 2.32 14.93
N PHE A 53 12.39 3.56 14.82
CA PHE A 53 11.18 3.91 14.09
C PHE A 53 11.52 4.83 12.93
N PHE A 54 11.19 4.40 11.71
CA PHE A 54 11.35 5.20 10.50
C PHE A 54 10.00 5.81 10.13
N LEU A 55 9.94 7.14 10.07
CA LEU A 55 8.75 7.88 9.66
C LEU A 55 9.02 8.57 8.33
N GLY A 56 8.35 8.11 7.27
CA GLY A 56 8.33 8.80 5.98
C GLY A 56 7.05 9.62 5.87
N ASP A 57 7.13 10.91 6.16
CA ASP A 57 5.99 11.82 6.00
C ASP A 57 5.61 11.94 4.51
N GLY A 58 4.32 11.78 4.19
CA GLY A 58 3.83 11.76 2.80
C GLY A 58 4.30 10.58 1.96
N MET A 59 4.87 9.52 2.56
CA MET A 59 5.37 8.35 1.84
C MET A 59 4.26 7.32 1.60
N GLY A 60 3.28 7.68 0.76
CA GLY A 60 2.25 6.76 0.27
C GLY A 60 2.78 5.72 -0.70
N VAL A 61 1.93 4.77 -1.10
CA VAL A 61 2.28 3.67 -2.03
C VAL A 61 2.85 4.19 -3.35
N SER A 62 2.29 5.27 -3.90
CA SER A 62 2.78 5.90 -5.13
C SER A 62 4.19 6.48 -4.96
N THR A 63 4.46 7.15 -3.84
CA THR A 63 5.78 7.73 -3.52
C THR A 63 6.82 6.64 -3.37
N VAL A 64 6.49 5.52 -2.73
CA VAL A 64 7.39 4.36 -2.59
C VAL A 64 7.74 3.79 -3.97
N THR A 65 6.75 3.57 -4.84
CA THR A 65 7.00 3.08 -6.21
C THR A 65 7.85 4.05 -7.04
N ALA A 66 7.57 5.36 -6.97
CA ALA A 66 8.37 6.36 -7.67
C ALA A 66 9.82 6.39 -7.16
N ALA A 67 10.02 6.31 -5.84
CA ALA A 67 11.34 6.25 -5.23
C ALA A 67 12.12 4.99 -5.66
N ARG A 68 11.43 3.85 -5.75
CA ARG A 68 12.02 2.59 -6.23
C ARG A 68 12.55 2.72 -7.66
N ILE A 69 11.71 3.21 -8.57
CA ILE A 69 12.08 3.40 -9.99
C ILE A 69 13.24 4.38 -10.10
N LEU A 70 13.12 5.53 -9.43
CA LEU A 70 14.17 6.57 -9.44
C LEU A 70 15.49 6.01 -8.92
N LYS A 71 15.47 5.25 -7.82
CA LYS A 71 16.68 4.68 -7.25
C LYS A 71 17.33 3.66 -8.18
N GLY A 72 16.56 2.77 -8.79
CA GLY A 72 17.10 1.80 -9.74
C GLY A 72 17.67 2.46 -11.00
N GLN A 73 17.07 3.56 -11.48
CA GLN A 73 17.60 4.36 -12.59
C GLN A 73 18.91 5.07 -12.22
N LEU A 74 19.03 5.61 -11.01
CA LEU A 74 20.28 6.19 -10.50
C LEU A 74 21.40 5.16 -10.38
N ASP A 75 21.05 3.90 -10.14
CA ASP A 75 21.99 2.77 -10.10
C ASP A 75 22.27 2.17 -11.50
N GLY A 76 21.72 2.78 -12.57
CA GLY A 76 21.96 2.40 -13.96
C GLY A 76 21.08 1.27 -14.50
N ASN A 77 20.03 0.87 -13.78
CA ASN A 77 19.08 -0.17 -14.18
C ASN A 77 17.77 0.43 -14.75
N THR A 78 16.82 -0.43 -15.13
CA THR A 78 15.52 0.01 -15.69
C THR A 78 14.63 0.65 -14.63
N GLY A 79 14.74 0.23 -13.37
CA GLY A 79 14.15 0.88 -12.20
C GLY A 79 13.09 0.05 -11.49
N GLU A 80 12.18 -0.57 -12.23
CA GLU A 80 11.00 -1.26 -11.67
C GLU A 80 11.36 -2.49 -10.83
N GLU A 81 12.46 -3.14 -11.18
CA GLU A 81 13.04 -4.32 -10.53
C GLU A 81 13.84 -3.99 -9.26
N HIS A 82 14.11 -2.72 -8.98
CA HIS A 82 14.85 -2.32 -7.80
C HIS A 82 14.03 -2.63 -6.53
N VAL A 83 14.69 -2.94 -5.42
CA VAL A 83 14.03 -3.21 -4.14
C VAL A 83 14.60 -2.25 -3.09
N LEU A 84 13.74 -1.46 -2.47
CA LEU A 84 14.15 -0.51 -1.44
C LEU A 84 14.51 -1.25 -0.14
N SER A 85 15.41 -0.69 0.68
CA SER A 85 15.94 -1.40 1.86
C SER A 85 14.88 -1.86 2.85
N TRP A 86 13.79 -1.10 3.01
CA TRP A 86 12.68 -1.43 3.91
C TRP A 86 11.67 -2.41 3.31
N GLU A 87 11.70 -2.67 1.99
CA GLU A 87 10.83 -3.68 1.36
C GLU A 87 11.30 -5.10 1.65
N ASN A 88 12.58 -5.26 2.01
CA ASN A 88 13.16 -6.50 2.50
C ASN A 88 12.74 -6.84 3.93
N PHE A 89 12.04 -5.94 4.64
CA PHE A 89 11.54 -6.25 5.97
C PHE A 89 10.52 -7.40 5.91
N PRO A 90 10.55 -8.34 6.88
CA PRO A 90 9.75 -9.56 6.81
C PRO A 90 8.25 -9.32 6.99
N MET A 91 7.86 -8.15 7.52
CA MET A 91 6.48 -7.80 7.83
C MET A 91 6.11 -6.50 7.12
N GLN A 92 5.03 -6.53 6.34
CA GLN A 92 4.38 -5.34 5.80
C GLN A 92 3.01 -5.16 6.45
N LEU A 93 2.66 -3.93 6.76
CA LEU A 93 1.35 -3.55 7.30
C LEU A 93 0.82 -2.38 6.50
N CYS A 94 -0.46 -2.44 6.13
CA CYS A 94 -1.17 -1.32 5.53
C CYS A 94 -1.97 -0.62 6.63
N GLN A 95 -1.74 0.68 6.81
CA GLN A 95 -2.51 1.50 7.74
C GLN A 95 -3.62 2.21 6.98
N ARG A 96 -4.81 2.23 7.58
CA ARG A 96 -5.93 3.02 7.06
C ARG A 96 -5.86 4.42 7.66
N GLU A 97 -5.44 5.39 6.87
CA GLU A 97 -5.55 6.80 7.23
C GLU A 97 -7.03 7.20 7.24
N LYS A 98 -7.47 7.77 8.34
CA LYS A 98 -8.75 8.46 8.47
C LYS A 98 -8.45 9.82 9.05
N ASN A 99 -8.94 10.86 8.41
CA ASN A 99 -8.85 12.17 9.03
C ASN A 99 -9.94 12.33 10.09
N TRP A 100 -9.66 13.12 11.13
CA TRP A 100 -10.65 13.46 12.17
C TRP A 100 -11.87 14.16 11.57
N SER A 101 -11.69 14.93 10.49
CA SER A 101 -12.78 15.60 9.77
C SER A 101 -13.63 14.69 8.90
N GLU A 102 -13.20 13.45 8.68
CA GLU A 102 -13.91 12.46 7.86
C GLU A 102 -14.79 11.53 8.70
N GLU A 103 -14.75 11.66 10.02
CA GLU A 103 -15.72 11.02 10.89
C GLU A 103 -17.10 11.67 10.65
N PRO A 104 -18.16 10.92 10.36
CA PRO A 104 -19.47 11.52 10.17
C PRO A 104 -20.02 11.99 11.52
N GLU A 105 -19.63 13.20 11.96
CA GLU A 105 -20.23 13.89 13.12
C GLU A 105 -21.76 13.97 12.99
N ARG A 106 -22.25 13.95 11.75
CA ARG A 106 -23.67 13.87 11.38
C ARG A 106 -24.39 12.69 12.05
N ILE A 107 -23.74 11.54 12.29
CA ILE A 107 -24.39 10.33 12.84
C ILE A 107 -24.56 10.41 14.37
N LYS A 108 -23.72 11.17 15.09
CA LYS A 108 -23.84 11.32 16.55
C LYS A 108 -24.93 12.32 16.93
N PHE A 109 -25.01 13.45 16.23
CA PHE A 109 -25.99 14.50 16.54
C PHE A 109 -27.40 14.17 16.02
N SER A 110 -27.54 13.51 14.87
CA SER A 110 -28.85 13.11 14.35
C SER A 110 -29.57 12.13 15.29
N ASN A 111 -28.83 11.15 15.83
CA ASN A 111 -29.41 10.12 16.68
C ASN A 111 -29.86 10.68 18.03
N VAL A 112 -29.15 11.67 18.58
CA VAL A 112 -29.54 12.35 19.82
C VAL A 112 -30.78 13.22 19.58
N LEU A 113 -30.83 13.97 18.48
CA LEU A 113 -31.98 14.82 18.16
C LEU A 113 -33.24 14.00 17.87
N GLU A 114 -33.12 12.86 17.17
CA GLU A 114 -34.25 11.95 16.95
C GLU A 114 -34.70 11.23 18.23
N GLN A 115 -33.77 10.87 19.12
CA GLN A 115 -34.10 10.33 20.45
C GLN A 115 -34.82 11.37 21.33
N LEU A 116 -34.38 12.63 21.32
CA LEU A 116 -35.03 13.70 22.07
C LEU A 116 -36.41 14.04 21.48
N ALA A 117 -36.55 14.06 20.16
CA ALA A 117 -37.82 14.31 19.48
C ALA A 117 -38.83 13.19 19.76
N SER A 118 -38.42 11.93 19.67
CA SER A 118 -39.28 10.78 19.97
C SER A 118 -39.66 10.71 21.46
N PHE A 119 -38.74 11.07 22.37
CA PHE A 119 -39.01 11.14 23.81
C PHE A 119 -40.02 12.25 24.16
N ASN A 120 -39.84 13.46 23.63
CA ASN A 120 -40.78 14.57 23.86
C ASN A 120 -42.16 14.28 23.26
N LEU A 121 -42.22 13.67 22.07
CA LEU A 121 -43.49 13.29 21.43
C LEU A 121 -44.22 12.19 22.22
N SER A 122 -43.47 11.25 22.80
CA SER A 122 -44.02 10.19 23.65
C SER A 122 -44.61 10.75 24.95
N ARG A 123 -43.92 11.70 25.60
CA ARG A 123 -44.47 12.41 26.78
C ARG A 123 -45.68 13.26 26.44
N ALA A 124 -45.67 13.97 25.32
CA ALA A 124 -46.81 14.79 24.87
C ALA A 124 -48.06 13.93 24.59
N ARG A 125 -47.89 12.76 23.96
CA ARG A 125 -48.98 11.80 23.75
C ARG A 125 -49.51 11.23 25.07
N ALA A 126 -48.63 10.87 25.99
CA ALA A 126 -49.02 10.36 27.32
C ALA A 126 -49.78 11.41 28.15
N LEU A 127 -49.37 12.68 28.10
CA LEU A 127 -50.08 13.78 28.77
C LEU A 127 -51.44 14.05 28.13
N ARG A 128 -51.52 14.03 26.79
CA ARG A 128 -52.80 14.20 26.07
C ARG A 128 -53.79 13.09 26.36
N ALA A 129 -53.34 11.84 26.47
CA ALA A 129 -54.19 10.71 26.86
C ALA A 129 -54.72 10.81 28.29
N ARG A 130 -54.04 11.57 29.17
CA ARG A 130 -54.39 11.74 30.58
C ARG A 130 -55.30 12.95 30.86
N ILE A 131 -55.35 13.92 29.94
CA ILE A 131 -56.20 15.12 30.01
C ILE A 131 -57.53 14.91 29.22
N GLY A 132 -57.56 13.96 28.29
CA GLY A 132 -58.74 13.66 27.46
C GLY A 132 -59.79 12.73 28.09
N ASN A 133 -59.78 12.57 29.42
CA ASN A 133 -60.72 11.80 30.22
C ASN A 133 -61.10 12.62 31.45
#